data_AF-A0A2G9LN87-F1
#
_entry.id   AF-A0A2G9LN87-F1
#
_cell.length_a   1.000
_cell.length_b   1.000
_cell.length_c   1.000
_cell.angle_alpha   90.00
_cell.angle_beta   90.00
_cell.angle_gamma   90.00
#
_symmetry.space_group_name_H-M   'P 1'
#
loop_
_entity.id
_entity.type
_entity.pdbx_description
1 polymer ?
#
loop_
_entity_poly.entity_id
_entity_poly.type
_entity_poly.pdbx_seq_one_letter_code
_entity_poly.pdbx_strand_id
1 'polypeptide(L)'
;QQELKEKQARIDATPTKNQPPFELIPCKTGLWRAKLQGKARLNTLKTTFPVVLDTPILVVINHPIAGEIVVHETELAFKYCKDQQIADQAAKDICACVFGNNR
;
A
#
# COMPACT_ATOMS: atom_id res chain seq x y z
N GLN A 1 39.81 -1.30 14.60
CA GLN A 1 38.98 -1.84 13.51
C GLN A 1 37.52 -2.08 13.96
N GLN A 2 36.92 -1.14 14.70
CA GLN A 2 35.55 -1.31 15.21
C GLN A 2 34.53 -0.35 14.57
N GLU A 3 34.97 0.71 13.88
CA GLU A 3 34.07 1.72 13.26
C GLU A 3 33.73 1.44 11.79
N LEU A 4 34.20 0.33 11.21
CA LEU A 4 33.96 0.00 9.79
C LEU A 4 32.78 -0.95 9.54
N LYS A 5 32.03 -1.36 10.57
CA LYS A 5 30.88 -2.29 10.40
C LYS A 5 29.49 -1.65 10.47
N GLU A 6 29.35 -0.43 10.97
CA GLU A 6 28.02 0.20 11.12
C GLU A 6 27.59 1.10 9.94
N LYS A 7 28.44 1.30 8.93
CA LYS A 7 28.08 2.06 7.72
C LYS A 7 27.73 1.20 6.51
N GLN A 8 27.83 -0.13 6.60
CA GLN A 8 27.52 -1.07 5.52
C GLN A 8 26.12 -1.70 5.66
N ALA A 9 25.14 -0.95 6.18
CA ALA A 9 23.72 -1.32 6.14
C ALA A 9 22.84 -0.19 5.58
N ARG A 10 23.44 0.83 4.95
CA ARG A 10 22.71 2.00 4.42
C ARG A 10 22.89 2.26 2.93
N ILE A 11 23.57 1.40 2.18
CA ILE A 11 23.76 1.59 0.74
C ILE A 11 23.69 0.23 0.05
N ASP A 12 22.47 -0.27 -0.13
CA ASP A 12 22.10 -1.21 -1.20
C ASP A 12 20.59 -1.11 -1.50
N ALA A 13 20.03 0.08 -1.36
CA ALA A 13 18.69 0.38 -1.87
C ALA A 13 18.82 1.07 -3.24
N THR A 14 19.47 0.40 -4.20
CA THR A 14 19.11 0.65 -5.59
C THR A 14 17.66 0.16 -5.70
N PRO A 15 16.66 1.01 -6.02
CA PRO A 15 15.30 0.54 -6.18
C PRO A 15 15.32 -0.45 -7.35
N THR A 16 15.28 -1.74 -7.01
CA THR A 16 15.12 -2.80 -8.00
C THR A 16 13.80 -2.53 -8.71
N LYS A 17 13.80 -2.67 -10.03
CA LYS A 17 12.70 -2.39 -10.96
C LYS A 17 11.37 -3.13 -10.64
N ASN A 18 11.33 -3.89 -9.54
CA ASN A 18 10.27 -4.81 -9.11
C ASN A 18 9.80 -4.61 -7.65
N GLN A 19 10.31 -3.62 -6.89
CA GLN A 19 9.73 -3.34 -5.57
C GLN A 19 8.36 -2.65 -5.73
N PRO A 20 7.29 -3.19 -5.12
CA PRO A 20 6.00 -2.52 -5.17
C PRO A 20 6.11 -1.15 -4.47
N PRO A 21 5.37 -0.12 -4.92
CA PRO A 21 5.53 1.26 -4.45
C PRO A 21 4.88 1.48 -3.07
N PHE A 22 5.09 0.56 -2.12
CA PHE A 22 4.60 0.63 -0.76
C PHE A 22 5.45 -0.17 0.23
N GLU A 23 5.30 0.13 1.51
CA GLU A 23 5.82 -0.62 2.63
C GLU A 23 4.65 -1.16 3.47
N LEU A 24 4.58 -2.48 3.67
CA LEU A 24 3.54 -3.11 4.49
C LEU A 24 3.96 -3.11 5.97
N ILE A 25 3.09 -2.63 6.85
CA ILE A 25 3.37 -2.44 8.28
C ILE A 25 2.23 -3.08 9.10
N PRO A 26 2.54 -3.93 10.10
CA PRO A 26 1.52 -4.44 11.01
C PRO A 26 1.05 -3.34 11.99
N CYS A 27 -0.25 -3.30 12.25
CA CYS A 27 -0.87 -2.45 13.27
C CYS A 27 -0.91 -3.16 14.63
N LYS A 28 -0.96 -2.39 15.72
CA LYS A 28 -1.09 -2.94 17.09
C LYS A 28 -2.33 -3.81 17.30
N THR A 29 -3.35 -3.64 16.46
CA THR A 29 -4.63 -4.37 16.49
C THR A 29 -4.57 -5.72 15.76
N GLY A 30 -3.41 -6.11 15.22
CA GLY A 30 -3.26 -7.33 14.40
C GLY A 30 -3.80 -7.18 12.97
N LEU A 31 -4.13 -5.95 12.56
CA LEU A 31 -4.47 -5.58 11.19
C LEU A 31 -3.22 -5.11 10.44
N TRP A 32 -3.35 -4.87 9.14
CA TRP A 32 -2.27 -4.37 8.31
C TRP A 32 -2.54 -2.95 7.82
N ARG A 33 -1.47 -2.24 7.47
CA ARG A 33 -1.50 -1.03 6.66
C ARG A 33 -0.38 -1.05 5.63
N ALA A 34 -0.55 -0.34 4.52
CA ALA A 34 0.50 -0.13 3.54
C ALA A 34 0.79 1.36 3.41
N LYS A 35 2.04 1.77 3.62
CA LYS A 35 2.50 3.14 3.38
C LYS A 35 2.96 3.25 1.95
N LEU A 36 2.33 4.12 1.17
CA LEU A 36 2.60 4.27 -0.25
C LEU A 36 3.82 5.18 -0.48
N GLN A 37 4.63 4.87 -1.50
CA GLN A 37 5.78 5.66 -1.95
C GLN A 37 5.35 6.69 -3.02
N GLY A 38 4.23 7.37 -2.79
CA GLY A 38 3.64 8.32 -3.72
C GLY A 38 2.21 8.67 -3.35
N LYS A 39 1.63 9.65 -4.04
CA LYS A 39 0.23 10.03 -3.88
C LYS A 39 -0.69 9.21 -4.78
N ALA A 40 -1.59 8.44 -4.18
CA ALA A 40 -2.59 7.65 -4.87
C ALA A 40 -3.60 8.55 -5.60
N ARG A 41 -3.86 8.25 -6.87
CA ARG A 41 -4.93 8.88 -7.65
C ARG A 41 -6.28 8.23 -7.29
N LEU A 42 -6.92 8.69 -6.22
CA LEU A 42 -8.14 8.07 -5.66
C LEU A 42 -9.27 7.84 -6.68
N ASN A 43 -9.42 8.73 -7.67
CA ASN A 43 -10.45 8.60 -8.70
C ASN A 43 -10.32 7.32 -9.56
N THR A 44 -9.10 6.79 -9.72
CA THR A 44 -8.87 5.54 -10.48
C THR A 44 -9.43 4.30 -9.79
N LEU A 45 -9.65 4.35 -8.48
CA LEU A 45 -10.19 3.23 -7.72
C LEU A 45 -11.67 3.02 -7.99
N LYS A 46 -12.39 4.11 -8.27
CA LYS A 46 -13.85 4.13 -8.45
C LYS A 46 -14.31 3.32 -9.68
N THR A 47 -13.43 3.15 -10.65
CA THR A 47 -13.70 2.37 -11.87
C THR A 47 -13.35 0.89 -11.74
N THR A 48 -12.54 0.53 -10.74
CA THR A 48 -11.98 -0.82 -10.59
C THR A 48 -12.61 -1.59 -9.43
N PHE A 49 -12.94 -0.90 -8.33
CA PHE A 49 -13.45 -1.51 -7.12
C PHE A 49 -14.81 -0.94 -6.73
N PRO A 50 -15.71 -1.76 -6.15
CA PRO A 50 -16.92 -1.25 -5.50
C PRO A 50 -16.56 -0.25 -4.40
N VAL A 51 -17.14 0.95 -4.47
CA VAL A 51 -16.91 2.02 -3.49
C VAL A 51 -17.95 1.94 -2.39
N VAL A 52 -17.50 1.93 -1.13
CA VAL A 52 -18.33 1.94 0.08
C VAL A 52 -18.55 3.36 0.58
N LEU A 53 -17.50 4.19 0.54
CA LEU A 53 -17.53 5.59 0.93
C LEU A 53 -16.57 6.39 0.06
N ASP A 54 -17.04 7.54 -0.42
CA ASP A 54 -16.25 8.46 -1.26
C ASP A 54 -16.24 9.84 -0.60
N THR A 55 -15.06 10.35 -0.28
CA THR A 55 -14.87 11.68 0.28
C THR A 55 -13.73 12.40 -0.45
N PRO A 56 -13.59 13.73 -0.30
CA PRO A 56 -12.50 14.46 -0.94
C PRO A 56 -11.08 14.01 -0.51
N ILE A 57 -10.93 13.39 0.67
CA ILE A 57 -9.61 13.06 1.25
C ILE A 57 -9.31 11.55 1.27
N LEU A 58 -10.33 10.70 1.25
CA LEU A 58 -10.19 9.24 1.26
C LEU A 58 -11.33 8.56 0.51
N VAL A 59 -11.06 7.34 0.05
CA VAL A 59 -12.05 6.43 -0.53
C VAL A 59 -11.99 5.11 0.23
N VAL A 60 -13.15 4.57 0.60
CA VAL A 60 -13.27 3.20 1.11
C VAL A 60 -13.76 2.32 -0.02
N ILE A 61 -13.00 1.29 -0.34
CA ILE A 61 -13.35 0.30 -1.37
C ILE A 61 -13.59 -1.07 -0.73
N ASN A 62 -14.37 -1.92 -1.41
CA ASN A 62 -14.48 -3.33 -1.06
C ASN A 62 -13.62 -4.17 -2.01
N HIS A 63 -12.48 -4.65 -1.52
CA HIS A 63 -11.56 -5.51 -2.28
C HIS A 63 -12.01 -6.97 -2.22
N PRO A 64 -12.01 -7.72 -3.34
CA PRO A 64 -12.60 -9.06 -3.41
C PRO A 64 -12.01 -10.07 -2.41
N ILE A 65 -10.72 -9.94 -2.08
CA ILE A 65 -10.04 -10.87 -1.14
C ILE A 65 -9.78 -10.27 0.25
N ALA A 66 -9.68 -8.94 0.37
CA ALA A 66 -9.22 -8.28 1.59
C ALA A 66 -10.36 -7.53 2.32
N GLY A 67 -11.55 -7.48 1.73
CA GLY A 67 -12.70 -6.77 2.25
C GLY A 67 -12.52 -5.25 2.18
N GLU A 68 -13.06 -4.54 3.16
CA GLU A 68 -12.99 -3.08 3.21
C GLU A 68 -11.57 -2.56 3.44
N ILE A 69 -11.13 -1.70 2.53
CA ILE A 69 -9.85 -1.01 2.61
C ILE A 69 -10.09 0.49 2.53
N VAL A 70 -9.55 1.22 3.50
CA VAL A 70 -9.50 2.68 3.47
C VAL A 70 -8.27 3.10 2.68
N VAL A 71 -8.47 3.86 1.62
CA VAL A 71 -7.41 4.40 0.78
C VAL A 71 -7.35 5.91 0.97
N HIS A 72 -6.28 6.35 1.62
CA HIS A 72 -5.87 7.74 1.75
C HIS A 72 -4.70 8.01 0.80
N GLU A 73 -4.39 9.28 0.49
CA GLU A 73 -3.40 9.64 -0.54
C GLU A 73 -2.07 8.88 -0.43
N THR A 74 -1.63 8.54 0.78
CA THR A 74 -0.32 7.92 1.02
C THR A 74 -0.41 6.63 1.85
N GLU A 75 -1.61 6.13 2.12
CA GLU A 75 -1.80 5.01 3.04
C GLU A 75 -3.00 4.15 2.66
N LEU A 76 -2.83 2.83 2.78
CA LEU A 76 -3.91 1.84 2.75
C LEU A 76 -4.08 1.30 4.16
N ALA A 77 -5.30 1.29 4.69
CA ALA A 77 -5.62 0.64 5.95
C ALA A 77 -6.62 -0.50 5.72
N PHE A 78 -6.24 -1.71 6.11
CA PHE A 78 -7.03 -2.91 5.91
C PHE A 78 -7.94 -3.14 7.12
N LYS A 79 -9.25 -2.88 6.98
CA LYS A 79 -10.17 -2.79 8.13
C LYS A 79 -10.36 -4.13 8.85
N TYR A 80 -10.30 -5.24 8.12
CA TYR A 80 -10.56 -6.58 8.65
C TYR A 80 -9.50 -7.62 8.26
N CYS A 81 -8.51 -7.27 7.43
CA CYS A 81 -7.49 -8.21 6.98
C CYS A 81 -6.41 -8.42 8.06
N LYS A 82 -6.28 -9.66 8.54
CA LYS A 82 -5.22 -10.09 9.47
C LYS A 82 -4.09 -10.87 8.79
N ASP A 83 -4.34 -11.35 7.57
CA ASP A 83 -3.37 -12.12 6.81
C ASP A 83 -2.42 -11.19 6.03
N GLN A 84 -1.11 -11.39 6.22
CA GLN A 84 -0.07 -10.58 5.59
C GLN A 84 -0.05 -10.74 4.06
N GLN A 85 -0.23 -11.96 3.56
CA GLN A 85 -0.14 -12.27 2.14
C GLN A 85 -1.34 -11.68 1.39
N ILE A 86 -2.54 -11.77 2.00
CA ILE A 86 -3.74 -11.13 1.46
C ILE A 86 -3.59 -9.60 1.44
N ALA A 87 -3.05 -9.00 2.51
CA ALA A 87 -2.82 -7.57 2.58
C ALA A 87 -1.77 -7.10 1.54
N ASP A 88 -0.67 -7.85 1.37
CA ASP A 88 0.36 -7.57 0.37
C ASP A 88 -0.19 -7.66 -1.07
N GLN A 89 -0.97 -8.70 -1.37
CA GLN A 89 -1.58 -8.85 -2.69
C GLN A 89 -2.56 -7.72 -3.00
N ALA A 90 -3.47 -7.42 -2.06
CA ALA A 90 -4.42 -6.32 -2.24
C ALA A 90 -3.72 -4.95 -2.36
N ALA A 91 -2.63 -4.72 -1.62
CA ALA A 91 -1.82 -3.50 -1.78
C ALA A 91 -1.21 -3.40 -3.18
N LYS A 92 -0.73 -4.51 -3.78
CA LYS A 92 -0.23 -4.55 -5.16
C LYS A 92 -1.32 -4.21 -6.16
N ASP A 93 -2.50 -4.81 -6.02
CA ASP A 93 -3.64 -4.59 -6.91
C ASP A 93 -4.09 -3.12 -6.89
N ILE A 94 -4.20 -2.54 -5.69
CA ILE A 94 -4.52 -1.12 -5.50
C ILE A 94 -3.43 -0.22 -6.07
N CYS A 95 -2.16 -0.50 -5.80
CA CYS A 95 -1.02 0.26 -6.33
C CYS A 95 -0.99 0.26 -7.86
N ALA A 96 -1.28 -0.87 -8.49
CA ALA A 96 -1.37 -0.97 -9.94
C ALA A 96 -2.45 -0.03 -10.50
N CYS A 97 -3.56 0.17 -9.78
CA CYS A 97 -4.62 1.10 -10.19
C CYS A 97 -4.22 2.57 -10.00
N VAL A 98 -3.69 2.92 -8.82
CA VAL A 98 -3.49 4.33 -8.43
C VAL A 98 -2.19 4.94 -8.96
N PHE A 99 -1.21 4.09 -9.32
CA PHE A 99 0.07 4.51 -9.89
C PHE A 99 0.25 4.06 -11.35
N GLY A 100 -0.44 3.01 -11.80
CA GLY A 100 -0.38 2.52 -13.17
C GLY A 100 -1.26 3.34 -14.10
N ASN A 101 -0.78 4.53 -14.48
CA ASN A 101 -1.20 5.24 -15.69
C ASN A 101 -0.13 6.29 -16.06
N ASN A 102 0.95 5.79 -16.66
CA ASN A 102 1.69 6.46 -17.73
C ASN A 102 1.49 5.59 -18.98
N ARG A 103 0.31 5.69 -19.61
CA ARG A 103 0.15 5.33 -21.02
C ARG A 103 0.44 6.58 -21.84
#